data_AF-A0A813MGY6-F1
#
_entry.id   AF-A0A813MGY6-F1
#
_cell.length_a   1.000
_cell.length_b   1.000
_cell.length_c   1.000
_cell.angle_alpha   90.00
_cell.angle_beta   90.00
_cell.angle_gamma   90.00
#
_symmetry.space_group_name_H-M   'P 1'
#
loop_
_entity.id
_entity.type
_entity.pdbx_description
1 polymer ?
#
loop_
_entity_poly.entity_id
_entity_poly.type
_entity_poly.pdbx_seq_one_letter_code
_entity_poly.pdbx_strand_id
1 'polypeptide(L)'
;MILEILNLYGNKISDEGVKHIADILKTNTTLTKLNLTGNKIGDEGAQYLADALKANTTLKTLLLNTNTIGVQGAQCLAKTLEINTTLIDLSLNANEVGAQGAQYIANALKTNTTLTELHLGWAKIGQQGAQYFADALEINTTLIELDLGGNAITDRGALFLGNALQINTTLKILAVDMNKLSARAKRYLDQLSKSTPRKIFFHDHDDHSFIDKSTSSMWNNGHYSLSGASTSSMWNDHHRSFSNALTSSMWNEDWNHATDDSTECWL
;
A
#
# COMPACT_ATOMS: atom_id res chain seq x y z
N MET A 1 -30.14 13.15 5.61
CA MET A 1 -29.13 12.08 5.67
C MET A 1 -27.82 12.70 5.22
N ILE A 2 -26.82 12.74 6.09
CA ILE A 2 -25.49 13.28 5.75
C ILE A 2 -24.64 12.08 5.30
N LEU A 3 -24.01 12.19 4.13
CA LEU A 3 -23.15 11.13 3.60
C LEU A 3 -21.72 11.34 4.13
N GLU A 4 -21.31 10.48 5.07
CA GLU A 4 -19.95 10.49 5.65
C GLU A 4 -19.01 9.48 5.00
N ILE A 5 -19.56 8.42 4.40
CA ILE A 5 -18.80 7.32 3.82
C ILE A 5 -19.33 7.04 2.42
N LEU A 6 -18.42 7.04 1.45
CA LEU A 6 -18.72 6.69 0.07
C LEU A 6 -17.86 5.49 -0.34
N ASN A 7 -18.52 4.38 -0.66
CA ASN A 7 -17.86 3.17 -1.14
C ASN A 7 -18.14 2.95 -2.63
N LEU A 8 -17.08 3.00 -3.44
CA LEU A 8 -17.09 2.83 -4.88
C LEU A 8 -16.13 1.71 -5.32
N TYR A 9 -15.94 0.71 -4.47
CA TYR A 9 -15.12 -0.47 -4.77
C TYR A 9 -15.54 -1.15 -6.09
N GLY A 10 -14.58 -1.47 -6.97
CA GLY A 10 -14.80 -2.38 -8.08
C GLY A 10 -15.69 -1.85 -9.22
N ASN A 11 -15.84 -0.54 -9.37
CA ASN A 11 -16.81 0.07 -10.30
C ASN A 11 -16.24 0.45 -11.67
N LYS A 12 -14.98 0.07 -11.97
CA LYS A 12 -14.30 0.43 -13.24
C LYS A 12 -14.25 1.94 -13.50
N ILE A 13 -14.27 2.75 -12.45
CA ILE A 13 -14.17 4.22 -12.54
C ILE A 13 -12.80 4.57 -13.13
N SER A 14 -12.78 5.33 -14.22
CA SER A 14 -11.56 5.86 -14.85
C SER A 14 -11.16 7.20 -14.25
N ASP A 15 -10.04 7.75 -14.70
CA ASP A 15 -9.57 9.09 -14.32
C ASP A 15 -10.63 10.18 -14.54
N GLU A 16 -11.36 10.16 -15.66
CA GLU A 16 -12.49 11.08 -15.90
C GLU A 16 -13.63 10.89 -14.90
N GLY A 17 -13.91 9.66 -14.48
CA GLY A 17 -14.89 9.42 -13.42
C GLY A 17 -14.42 9.99 -12.07
N VAL A 18 -13.14 9.83 -11.75
CA VAL A 18 -12.53 10.39 -10.54
C VAL A 18 -12.50 11.91 -10.55
N LYS A 19 -12.34 12.55 -11.71
CA LYS A 19 -12.42 14.01 -11.83
C LYS A 19 -13.73 14.58 -11.29
N HIS A 20 -14.86 13.95 -11.62
CA HIS A 20 -16.16 14.37 -11.08
C HIS A 20 -16.26 14.14 -9.56
N ILE A 21 -15.69 13.05 -9.06
CA ILE A 21 -15.62 12.78 -7.61
C ILE A 21 -14.76 13.84 -6.92
N ALA A 22 -13.62 14.20 -7.50
CA ALA A 22 -12.72 15.23 -7.02
C ALA A 22 -13.39 16.61 -6.98
N ASP A 23 -14.18 16.97 -7.99
CA ASP A 23 -14.94 18.23 -7.99
C ASP A 23 -15.98 18.28 -6.86
N ILE A 24 -16.64 17.16 -6.56
CA ILE A 24 -17.54 17.05 -5.40
C ILE A 24 -16.73 17.18 -4.10
N LEU A 25 -15.59 16.49 -3.98
CA LEU A 25 -14.75 16.54 -2.78
C LEU A 25 -14.30 17.96 -2.41
N LYS A 26 -14.04 18.84 -3.39
CA LYS A 26 -13.64 20.24 -3.13
C LYS A 26 -14.66 21.04 -2.32
N THR A 27 -15.95 20.71 -2.46
CA THR A 27 -17.05 21.43 -1.79
C THR A 27 -17.75 20.60 -0.72
N ASN A 28 -17.52 19.29 -0.70
CA ASN A 28 -18.10 18.41 0.28
C ASN A 28 -17.45 18.61 1.65
N THR A 29 -18.29 18.85 2.67
CA THR A 29 -17.89 19.13 4.05
C THR A 29 -18.32 18.02 5.02
N THR A 30 -18.71 16.85 4.51
CA THR A 30 -19.29 15.79 5.34
C THR A 30 -18.60 14.44 5.16
N LEU A 31 -18.01 14.19 3.99
CA LEU A 31 -17.40 12.93 3.63
C LEU A 31 -16.07 12.78 4.37
N THR A 32 -16.00 11.79 5.24
CA THR A 32 -14.80 11.46 6.02
C THR A 32 -14.05 10.26 5.47
N LYS A 33 -14.72 9.40 4.69
CA LYS A 33 -14.10 8.22 4.06
C LYS A 33 -14.54 8.03 2.62
N LEU A 34 -13.57 7.83 1.74
CA LEU A 34 -13.76 7.51 0.33
C LEU A 34 -13.02 6.23 -0.04
N ASN A 35 -13.76 5.21 -0.49
CA ASN A 35 -13.17 3.98 -1.01
C ASN A 35 -13.29 3.93 -2.54
N LEU A 36 -12.15 3.98 -3.22
CA LEU A 36 -11.97 3.89 -4.67
C LEU A 36 -11.14 2.66 -5.08
N THR A 37 -11.06 1.66 -4.21
CA THR A 37 -10.31 0.43 -4.47
C THR A 37 -10.83 -0.33 -5.69
N GLY A 38 -9.95 -0.95 -6.48
CA GLY A 38 -10.34 -1.84 -7.58
C GLY A 38 -10.97 -1.11 -8.77
N ASN A 39 -10.49 0.10 -9.07
CA ASN A 39 -10.94 0.91 -10.20
C ASN A 39 -9.83 1.00 -11.28
N LYS A 40 -9.95 1.96 -12.20
CA LYS A 40 -8.99 2.21 -13.28
C LYS A 40 -8.36 3.59 -13.14
N ILE A 41 -7.94 3.92 -11.93
CA ILE A 41 -7.39 5.22 -11.58
C ILE A 41 -5.89 5.20 -11.87
N GLY A 42 -5.46 6.00 -12.84
CA GLY A 42 -4.06 6.24 -13.15
C GLY A 42 -3.52 7.50 -12.47
N ASP A 43 -2.39 7.98 -13.00
CA ASP A 43 -1.72 9.18 -12.51
C ASP A 43 -2.59 10.44 -12.62
N GLU A 44 -3.40 10.54 -13.68
CA GLU A 44 -4.29 11.69 -13.90
C GLU A 44 -5.42 11.73 -12.86
N GLY A 45 -6.05 10.59 -12.58
CA GLY A 45 -7.08 10.49 -11.54
C GLY A 45 -6.51 10.77 -10.15
N ALA A 46 -5.31 10.27 -9.85
CA ALA A 46 -4.60 10.60 -8.62
C ALA A 46 -4.29 12.10 -8.50
N GLN A 47 -3.96 12.77 -9.61
CA GLN A 47 -3.79 14.23 -9.64
C GLN A 47 -5.09 14.96 -9.32
N TYR A 48 -6.23 14.56 -9.90
CA TYR A 48 -7.52 15.16 -9.58
C TYR A 48 -7.87 15.03 -8.08
N LEU A 49 -7.64 13.85 -7.50
CA LEU A 49 -7.84 13.62 -6.06
C LEU A 49 -6.90 14.48 -5.22
N ALA A 50 -5.62 14.54 -5.58
CA ALA A 50 -4.63 15.37 -4.92
C ALA A 50 -5.07 16.84 -4.91
N ASP A 51 -5.49 17.39 -6.05
CA ASP A 51 -5.96 18.78 -6.13
C ASP A 51 -7.22 19.04 -5.30
N ALA A 52 -8.14 18.08 -5.23
CA ALA A 52 -9.31 18.20 -4.35
C ALA A 52 -8.94 18.18 -2.87
N LEU A 53 -8.01 17.31 -2.47
CA LEU A 53 -7.52 17.18 -1.10
C LEU A 53 -6.80 18.42 -0.57
N LYS A 54 -6.29 19.30 -1.45
CA LYS A 54 -5.71 20.60 -1.02
C LYS A 54 -6.77 21.52 -0.42
N ALA A 55 -8.01 21.41 -0.87
CA ALA A 55 -9.14 22.23 -0.41
C ALA A 55 -10.06 21.50 0.57
N ASN A 56 -10.14 20.17 0.47
CA ASN A 56 -10.98 19.37 1.34
C ASN A 56 -10.38 19.28 2.75
N THR A 57 -11.18 19.62 3.75
CA THR A 57 -10.79 19.65 5.17
C THR A 57 -11.54 18.61 6.01
N THR A 58 -12.16 17.61 5.39
CA THR A 58 -13.06 16.67 6.07
C THR A 58 -12.74 15.21 5.84
N LEU A 59 -12.12 14.88 4.70
CA LEU A 59 -11.70 13.53 4.37
C LEU A 59 -10.53 13.12 5.26
N LYS A 60 -10.72 11.99 5.93
CA LYS A 60 -9.76 11.36 6.85
C LYS A 60 -9.16 10.08 6.27
N THR A 61 -9.93 9.35 5.47
CA THR A 61 -9.52 8.07 4.88
C THR A 61 -9.73 8.07 3.37
N LEU A 62 -8.67 7.75 2.63
CA LEU A 62 -8.70 7.58 1.18
C LEU A 62 -8.09 6.22 0.79
N LEU A 63 -8.92 5.34 0.25
CA LEU A 63 -8.51 4.01 -0.19
C LEU A 63 -8.41 3.95 -1.72
N LEU A 64 -7.21 3.76 -2.24
CA LEU A 64 -6.89 3.73 -3.68
C LEU A 64 -6.26 2.40 -4.10
N ASN A 65 -6.49 1.34 -3.33
CA ASN A 65 -5.89 0.04 -3.56
C ASN A 65 -6.26 -0.54 -4.92
N THR A 66 -5.37 -1.33 -5.53
CA THR A 66 -5.64 -2.04 -6.79
C THR A 66 -6.15 -1.08 -7.88
N ASN A 67 -5.30 -0.10 -8.19
CA ASN A 67 -5.47 0.85 -9.29
C ASN A 67 -4.18 0.85 -10.13
N THR A 68 -4.02 1.81 -11.03
CA THR A 68 -2.85 1.95 -11.91
C THR A 68 -2.07 3.23 -11.61
N ILE A 69 -2.04 3.67 -10.34
CA ILE A 69 -1.33 4.88 -9.93
C ILE A 69 0.17 4.61 -9.98
N GLY A 70 0.88 5.38 -10.78
CA GLY A 70 2.32 5.31 -10.96
C GLY A 70 3.07 6.38 -10.17
N VAL A 71 4.27 6.69 -10.65
CA VAL A 71 5.19 7.65 -10.01
C VAL A 71 4.60 9.07 -10.00
N GLN A 72 3.94 9.51 -11.08
CA GLN A 72 3.46 10.90 -11.16
C GLN A 72 2.26 11.12 -10.25
N GLY A 73 1.34 10.16 -10.17
CA GLY A 73 0.21 10.20 -9.24
C GLY A 73 0.68 10.18 -7.79
N ALA A 74 1.65 9.32 -7.46
CA ALA A 74 2.29 9.31 -6.14
C ALA A 74 2.96 10.66 -5.81
N GLN A 75 3.60 11.31 -6.78
CA GLN A 75 4.18 12.65 -6.59
C GLN A 75 3.10 13.71 -6.29
N CYS A 76 1.98 13.69 -7.01
CA CYS A 76 0.86 14.61 -6.76
C CYS A 76 0.25 14.41 -5.36
N LEU A 77 0.06 13.15 -4.95
CA LEU A 77 -0.42 12.82 -3.61
C LEU A 77 0.59 13.28 -2.54
N ALA A 78 1.89 13.04 -2.74
CA ALA A 78 2.94 13.49 -1.82
C ALA A 78 2.95 15.01 -1.62
N LYS A 79 2.92 15.80 -2.70
CA LYS A 79 2.81 17.27 -2.62
C LYS A 79 1.58 17.73 -1.84
N THR A 80 0.50 16.94 -1.88
CA THR A 80 -0.72 17.24 -1.15
C THR A 80 -0.58 16.88 0.33
N LEU A 81 0.10 15.79 0.67
CA LEU A 81 0.41 15.42 2.06
C LEU A 81 1.26 16.50 2.77
N GLU A 82 2.08 17.26 2.05
CA GLU A 82 2.86 18.37 2.64
C GLU A 82 1.98 19.52 3.17
N ILE A 83 0.74 19.64 2.68
CA ILE A 83 -0.16 20.76 3.00
C ILE A 83 -1.51 20.34 3.61
N ASN A 84 -2.00 19.14 3.29
CA ASN A 84 -3.24 18.63 3.84
C ASN A 84 -3.03 18.21 5.30
N THR A 85 -3.92 18.69 6.16
CA THR A 85 -3.86 18.49 7.61
C THR A 85 -5.03 17.66 8.15
N THR A 86 -5.72 16.91 7.28
CA THR A 86 -6.96 16.20 7.65
C THR A 86 -6.92 14.72 7.32
N LEU A 87 -6.13 14.32 6.32
CA LEU A 87 -5.97 12.93 5.95
C LEU A 87 -5.13 12.20 7.01
N ILE A 88 -5.66 11.09 7.49
CA ILE A 88 -5.15 10.24 8.56
C ILE A 88 -4.70 8.90 7.99
N ASP A 89 -5.45 8.36 7.03
CA ASP A 89 -5.25 7.05 6.42
C ASP A 89 -5.23 7.18 4.88
N LEU A 90 -4.11 6.77 4.30
CA LEU A 90 -3.92 6.67 2.85
C LEU A 90 -3.48 5.26 2.47
N SER A 91 -4.26 4.61 1.63
CA SER A 91 -3.99 3.26 1.15
C SER A 91 -3.74 3.26 -0.37
N LEU A 92 -2.55 2.81 -0.77
CA LEU A 92 -2.04 2.75 -2.15
C LEU A 92 -1.58 1.33 -2.52
N ASN A 93 -2.05 0.30 -1.81
CA ASN A 93 -1.65 -1.09 -2.03
C ASN A 93 -1.93 -1.53 -3.48
N ALA A 94 -1.06 -2.37 -4.02
CA ALA A 94 -1.16 -2.90 -5.39
C ALA A 94 -1.36 -1.79 -6.45
N ASN A 95 -0.49 -0.77 -6.40
CA ASN A 95 -0.31 0.26 -7.43
C ASN A 95 1.13 0.21 -7.97
N GLU A 96 1.47 1.06 -8.93
CA GLU A 96 2.79 1.09 -9.59
C GLU A 96 3.68 2.24 -9.09
N VAL A 97 3.58 2.55 -7.79
CA VAL A 97 4.26 3.69 -7.14
C VAL A 97 5.77 3.67 -7.39
N GLY A 98 6.40 2.50 -7.29
CA GLY A 98 7.82 2.32 -7.52
C GLY A 98 8.71 2.99 -6.48
N ALA A 99 10.03 2.80 -6.58
CA ALA A 99 10.99 3.42 -5.67
C ALA A 99 10.95 4.95 -5.69
N GLN A 100 10.74 5.55 -6.87
CA GLN A 100 10.69 7.00 -7.03
C GLN A 100 9.40 7.60 -6.46
N GLY A 101 8.24 6.96 -6.67
CA GLY A 101 7.00 7.40 -6.02
C GLY A 101 7.09 7.29 -4.50
N ALA A 102 7.68 6.21 -3.99
CA ALA A 102 7.96 6.03 -2.57
C ALA A 102 8.87 7.14 -2.01
N GLN A 103 9.86 7.60 -2.78
CA GLN A 103 10.71 8.73 -2.41
C GLN A 103 9.91 10.01 -2.16
N TYR A 104 8.97 10.33 -3.08
CA TYR A 104 8.13 11.53 -2.93
C TYR A 104 7.26 11.42 -1.67
N ILE A 105 6.59 10.29 -1.47
CA ILE A 105 5.73 10.08 -0.30
C ILE A 105 6.55 10.15 0.99
N ALA A 106 7.69 9.46 1.06
CA ALA A 106 8.57 9.47 2.21
C ALA A 106 9.11 10.87 2.54
N ASN A 107 9.45 11.68 1.52
CA ASN A 107 9.85 13.06 1.76
C ASN A 107 8.71 13.92 2.32
N ALA A 108 7.48 13.75 1.83
CA ALA A 108 6.32 14.44 2.36
C ALA A 108 6.04 14.05 3.83
N LEU A 109 6.27 12.79 4.22
CA LEU A 109 6.14 12.36 5.61
C LEU A 109 7.09 13.08 6.57
N LYS A 110 8.22 13.62 6.11
CA LYS A 110 9.14 14.36 7.00
C LYS A 110 8.51 15.65 7.56
N THR A 111 7.52 16.22 6.87
CA THR A 111 6.82 17.44 7.27
C THR A 111 5.35 17.23 7.59
N ASN A 112 4.72 16.17 7.04
CA ASN A 112 3.34 15.84 7.37
C ASN A 112 3.20 15.40 8.83
N THR A 113 2.23 16.01 9.52
CA THR A 113 1.99 15.79 10.96
C THR A 113 0.64 15.16 11.25
N THR A 114 -0.08 14.68 10.23
CA THR A 114 -1.48 14.21 10.37
C THR A 114 -1.72 12.77 9.92
N LEU A 115 -0.95 12.28 8.94
CA LEU A 115 -1.09 10.92 8.44
C LEU A 115 -0.52 9.93 9.47
N THR A 116 -1.38 9.05 9.98
CA THR A 116 -1.00 8.02 10.94
C THR A 116 -0.91 6.64 10.32
N GLU A 117 -1.57 6.41 9.19
CA GLU A 117 -1.65 5.11 8.51
C GLU A 117 -1.30 5.28 7.03
N LEU A 118 -0.27 4.57 6.58
CA LEU A 118 0.15 4.54 5.18
C LEU A 118 0.34 3.10 4.71
N HIS A 119 -0.35 2.73 3.65
CA HIS A 119 -0.27 1.39 3.07
C HIS A 119 0.26 1.44 1.64
N LEU A 120 1.38 0.75 1.42
CA LEU A 120 2.10 0.65 0.14
C LEU A 120 2.50 -0.79 -0.17
N GLY A 121 1.75 -1.77 0.33
CA GLY A 121 1.92 -3.17 0.02
C GLY A 121 1.85 -3.42 -1.50
N TRP A 122 2.74 -4.26 -2.04
CA TRP A 122 2.79 -4.61 -3.46
C TRP A 122 2.91 -3.41 -4.41
N ALA A 123 3.64 -2.36 -3.99
CA ALA A 123 3.77 -1.11 -4.74
C ALA A 123 5.11 -0.97 -5.51
N LYS A 124 5.85 -2.07 -5.68
CA LYS A 124 7.13 -2.15 -6.42
C LYS A 124 8.22 -1.20 -5.88
N ILE A 125 8.23 -0.88 -4.58
CA ILE A 125 9.13 0.15 -4.03
C ILE A 125 10.60 -0.31 -3.91
N GLY A 126 10.85 -1.61 -3.76
CA GLY A 126 12.18 -2.19 -3.62
C GLY A 126 12.95 -1.75 -2.37
N GLN A 127 14.21 -2.17 -2.26
CA GLN A 127 15.08 -1.80 -1.13
C GLN A 127 15.36 -0.28 -1.06
N GLN A 128 15.34 0.42 -2.19
CA GLN A 128 15.56 1.87 -2.24
C GLN A 128 14.36 2.63 -1.67
N GLY A 129 13.13 2.19 -1.97
CA GLY A 129 11.93 2.70 -1.32
C GLY A 129 11.97 2.50 0.20
N ALA A 130 12.40 1.33 0.66
CA ALA A 130 12.58 1.07 2.10
C ALA A 130 13.60 2.01 2.76
N GLN A 131 14.69 2.36 2.06
CA GLN A 131 15.65 3.35 2.54
C GLN A 131 14.99 4.73 2.71
N TYR A 132 14.20 5.19 1.73
CA TYR A 132 13.53 6.49 1.84
C TYR A 132 12.55 6.55 3.02
N PHE A 133 11.80 5.48 3.25
CA PHE A 133 10.94 5.40 4.42
C PHE A 133 11.74 5.34 5.73
N ALA A 134 12.89 4.66 5.76
CA ALA A 134 13.78 4.72 6.92
C ALA A 134 14.23 6.15 7.22
N ASP A 135 14.73 6.88 6.22
CA ASP A 135 15.14 8.29 6.35
C ASP A 135 13.99 9.19 6.82
N ALA A 136 12.75 8.90 6.39
CA ALA A 136 11.57 9.63 6.83
C ALA A 136 11.20 9.32 8.29
N LEU A 137 11.28 8.05 8.70
CA LEU A 137 10.95 7.60 10.05
C LEU A 137 11.90 8.15 11.10
N GLU A 138 13.16 8.45 10.77
CA GLU A 138 14.08 9.12 11.72
C GLU A 138 13.59 10.51 12.14
N ILE A 139 12.75 11.15 11.32
CA ILE A 139 12.25 12.52 11.53
C ILE A 139 10.76 12.53 11.89
N ASN A 140 9.95 11.70 11.23
CA ASN A 140 8.51 11.70 11.39
C ASN A 140 8.10 11.14 12.76
N THR A 141 7.29 11.91 13.47
CA THR A 141 6.78 11.60 14.82
C THR A 141 5.26 11.47 14.85
N THR A 142 4.63 11.17 13.71
CA THR A 142 3.17 11.04 13.58
C THR A 142 2.75 9.64 13.14
N LEU A 143 3.46 9.04 12.19
CA LEU A 143 3.07 7.79 11.55
C LEU A 143 3.08 6.65 12.57
N ILE A 144 1.95 5.96 12.67
CA ILE A 144 1.71 4.86 13.60
C ILE A 144 1.81 3.51 12.88
N GLU A 145 1.34 3.45 11.64
CA GLU A 145 1.29 2.23 10.84
C GLU A 145 1.87 2.48 9.45
N LEU A 146 2.81 1.61 9.06
CA LEU A 146 3.40 1.59 7.74
C LEU A 146 3.38 0.17 7.20
N ASP A 147 2.66 -0.05 6.10
CA ASP A 147 2.63 -1.32 5.38
C ASP A 147 3.49 -1.24 4.12
N LEU A 148 4.57 -2.03 4.10
CA LEU A 148 5.49 -2.21 2.99
C LEU A 148 5.54 -3.68 2.53
N GLY A 149 4.50 -4.48 2.75
CA GLY A 149 4.45 -5.88 2.32
C GLY A 149 4.64 -6.06 0.81
N GLY A 150 5.13 -7.19 0.33
CA GLY A 150 5.10 -7.51 -1.12
C GLY A 150 5.97 -6.62 -2.02
N ASN A 151 7.03 -6.00 -1.50
CA ASN A 151 7.75 -4.90 -2.16
C ASN A 151 9.16 -5.23 -2.65
N ALA A 152 9.55 -6.51 -2.62
CA ALA A 152 10.91 -6.96 -2.95
C ALA A 152 12.02 -6.27 -2.11
N ILE A 153 11.71 -5.89 -0.86
CA ILE A 153 12.69 -5.38 0.11
C ILE A 153 13.66 -6.52 0.46
N THR A 154 14.96 -6.24 0.37
CA THR A 154 16.03 -7.18 0.72
C THR A 154 16.47 -7.00 2.18
N ASP A 155 17.36 -7.86 2.66
CA ASP A 155 18.03 -7.70 3.95
C ASP A 155 18.64 -6.32 4.16
N ARG A 156 19.14 -5.67 3.10
CA ARG A 156 19.67 -4.32 3.16
C ARG A 156 18.57 -3.28 3.42
N GLY A 157 17.41 -3.43 2.78
CA GLY A 157 16.25 -2.59 3.06
C GLY A 157 15.71 -2.78 4.48
N ALA A 158 15.66 -4.03 4.97
CA ALA A 158 15.33 -4.32 6.36
C ALA A 158 16.33 -3.72 7.35
N LEU A 159 17.63 -3.68 7.01
CA LEU A 159 18.63 -3.02 7.83
C LEU A 159 18.36 -1.52 7.96
N PHE A 160 18.05 -0.82 6.86
CA PHE A 160 17.69 0.60 6.90
C PHE A 160 16.49 0.84 7.80
N LEU A 161 15.40 0.10 7.58
CA LEU A 161 14.20 0.19 8.40
C LEU A 161 14.53 -0.06 9.88
N GLY A 162 15.24 -1.15 10.20
CA GLY A 162 15.59 -1.47 11.57
C GLY A 162 16.46 -0.42 12.26
N ASN A 163 17.37 0.24 11.54
CA ASN A 163 18.16 1.33 12.10
C ASN A 163 17.28 2.54 12.44
N ALA A 164 16.41 2.97 11.51
CA ALA A 164 15.48 4.06 11.76
C ALA A 164 14.54 3.74 12.94
N LEU A 165 14.11 2.48 13.06
CA LEU A 165 13.27 1.99 14.14
C LEU A 165 13.92 2.02 15.54
N GLN A 166 15.25 2.11 15.65
CA GLN A 166 15.92 2.31 16.94
C GLN A 166 15.78 3.75 17.44
N ILE A 167 15.57 4.71 16.53
CA ILE A 167 15.42 6.13 16.82
C ILE A 167 13.94 6.50 16.89
N ASN A 168 13.16 6.04 15.92
CA ASN A 168 11.73 6.30 15.85
C ASN A 168 11.02 5.57 16.99
N THR A 169 10.24 6.31 17.79
CA THR A 169 9.44 5.77 18.89
C THR A 169 7.93 5.83 18.62
N THR A 170 7.52 6.43 17.50
CA THR A 170 6.10 6.66 17.19
C THR A 170 5.47 5.51 16.42
N LEU A 171 6.18 4.95 15.43
CA LEU A 171 5.69 3.86 14.61
C LEU A 171 5.45 2.63 15.49
N LYS A 172 4.22 2.12 15.48
CA LYS A 172 3.79 0.96 16.28
C LYS A 172 3.59 -0.28 15.43
N ILE A 173 3.30 -0.12 14.15
CA ILE A 173 3.06 -1.21 13.22
C ILE A 173 3.92 -1.03 11.99
N LEU A 174 4.76 -2.02 11.71
CA LEU A 174 5.48 -2.14 10.45
C LEU A 174 5.14 -3.49 9.82
N ALA A 175 4.50 -3.49 8.66
CA ALA A 175 4.31 -4.70 7.87
C ALA A 175 5.38 -4.78 6.77
N VAL A 176 6.13 -5.88 6.76
CA VAL A 176 7.20 -6.17 5.78
C VAL A 176 7.10 -7.61 5.28
N ASP A 177 5.92 -8.19 5.37
CA ASP A 177 5.59 -9.51 4.84
C ASP A 177 5.82 -9.59 3.32
N MET A 178 5.94 -10.82 2.79
CA MET A 178 6.06 -11.06 1.35
C MET A 178 7.20 -10.27 0.66
N ASN A 179 8.28 -9.99 1.40
CA ASN A 179 9.51 -9.37 0.92
C ASN A 179 10.64 -10.39 0.81
N LYS A 180 11.78 -9.98 0.25
CA LYS A 180 12.97 -10.83 0.04
C LYS A 180 13.88 -10.84 1.29
N LEU A 181 13.27 -11.06 2.46
CA LEU A 181 13.96 -11.04 3.75
C LEU A 181 14.44 -12.43 4.14
N SER A 182 15.74 -12.57 4.42
CA SER A 182 16.29 -13.77 5.03
C SER A 182 15.79 -13.96 6.46
N ALA A 183 15.90 -15.18 6.98
CA ALA A 183 15.60 -15.46 8.38
C ALA A 183 16.42 -14.58 9.35
N ARG A 184 17.63 -14.15 8.96
CA ARG A 184 18.46 -13.25 9.75
C ARG A 184 17.86 -11.84 9.81
N ALA A 185 17.42 -11.30 8.67
CA ALA A 185 16.78 -10.00 8.62
C ALA A 185 15.45 -9.98 9.40
N LYS A 186 14.63 -11.03 9.25
CA LYS A 186 13.38 -11.19 10.03
C LYS A 186 13.68 -11.20 11.54
N ARG A 187 14.69 -11.96 11.99
CA ARG A 187 15.13 -11.97 13.40
C ARG A 187 15.64 -10.63 13.90
N TYR A 188 16.39 -9.90 13.09
CA TYR A 188 16.89 -8.57 13.46
C TYR A 188 15.73 -7.61 13.73
N LEU A 189 14.76 -7.53 12.81
CA LEU A 189 13.58 -6.71 12.99
C LEU A 189 12.73 -7.19 14.19
N ASP A 190 12.51 -8.49 14.34
CA ASP A 190 11.77 -9.06 15.49
C ASP A 190 12.41 -8.69 16.84
N GLN A 191 13.73 -8.63 16.94
CA GLN A 191 14.40 -8.19 18.18
C GLN A 191 14.06 -6.74 18.56
N LEU A 192 13.84 -5.86 17.58
CA LEU A 192 13.42 -4.47 17.84
C LEU A 192 11.98 -4.37 18.35
N SER A 193 11.13 -5.36 18.02
CA SER A 193 9.77 -5.46 18.56
C SER A 193 9.72 -5.90 20.03
N LYS A 194 10.82 -6.47 20.55
CA LYS A 194 10.91 -6.89 21.96
C LYS A 194 11.35 -5.75 22.87
N SER A 195 12.09 -4.77 22.35
CA SER A 195 12.56 -3.61 23.10
C SER A 195 11.58 -2.43 23.09
N THR A 196 10.51 -2.51 22.29
CA THR A 196 9.50 -1.44 22.12
C THR A 196 8.11 -2.05 22.02
N PRO A 197 7.01 -1.35 22.35
CA PRO A 197 5.64 -1.86 22.15
C PRO A 197 5.23 -1.83 20.66
N ARG A 198 6.15 -2.20 19.77
CA ARG A 198 5.97 -2.23 18.32
C ARG A 198 5.62 -3.65 17.87
N LYS A 199 4.73 -3.76 16.89
CA LYS A 199 4.43 -4.99 16.17
C LYS A 199 5.08 -4.92 14.80
N ILE A 200 5.82 -5.98 14.45
CA ILE A 200 6.38 -6.13 13.11
C ILE A 200 5.79 -7.40 12.51
N PHE A 201 5.15 -7.25 11.36
CA PHE A 201 4.47 -8.35 10.68
C PHE A 201 5.33 -8.89 9.53
N PHE A 202 5.45 -10.22 9.47
CA PHE A 202 6.28 -10.94 8.50
C PHE A 202 5.51 -12.02 7.71
N HIS A 203 4.17 -12.01 7.75
CA HIS A 203 3.30 -13.11 7.25
C HIS A 203 3.66 -13.61 5.85
N ASP A 204 4.36 -14.74 5.78
CA ASP A 204 4.44 -15.51 4.55
C ASP A 204 3.11 -16.26 4.43
N HIS A 205 2.31 -15.95 3.39
CA HIS A 205 1.07 -16.63 2.96
C HIS A 205 0.23 -17.27 4.08
N ASP A 206 -0.86 -16.61 4.52
CA ASP A 206 -2.17 -17.21 4.88
C ASP A 206 -2.99 -16.42 5.92
N ASP A 207 -2.48 -15.31 6.45
CA ASP A 207 -3.28 -14.47 7.37
C ASP A 207 -3.97 -13.31 6.64
N HIS A 208 -5.21 -13.53 6.22
CA HIS A 208 -6.08 -12.53 5.59
C HIS A 208 -6.56 -11.43 6.55
N SER A 209 -6.12 -11.42 7.82
CA SER A 209 -6.55 -10.43 8.82
C SER A 209 -6.08 -9.00 8.55
N PHE A 210 -5.14 -8.80 7.62
CA PHE A 210 -4.70 -7.48 7.18
C PHE A 210 -5.52 -6.91 6.01
N ILE A 211 -6.41 -7.71 5.43
CA ILE A 211 -7.43 -7.21 4.49
C ILE A 211 -8.53 -6.55 5.32
N ASP A 212 -8.24 -5.30 5.67
CA ASP A 212 -9.20 -4.23 5.85
C ASP A 212 -10.24 -4.38 6.99
N LYS A 213 -9.87 -3.82 8.16
CA LYS A 213 -10.82 -3.52 9.26
C LYS A 213 -11.97 -2.59 8.82
N SER A 214 -11.80 -1.89 7.70
CA SER A 214 -12.74 -0.94 7.14
C SER A 214 -13.73 -1.56 6.11
N THR A 215 -13.51 -2.79 5.62
CA THR A 215 -14.52 -3.59 4.90
C THR A 215 -15.16 -4.61 5.82
N SER A 216 -14.43 -5.22 6.76
CA SER A 216 -15.03 -6.17 7.71
C SER A 216 -16.20 -5.59 8.52
N SER A 217 -16.21 -4.26 8.77
CA SER A 217 -17.32 -3.56 9.44
C SER A 217 -18.47 -3.12 8.52
N MET A 218 -18.32 -3.21 7.19
CA MET A 218 -19.35 -2.78 6.22
C MET A 218 -20.12 -3.94 5.57
N TRP A 219 -19.57 -5.16 5.58
CA TRP A 219 -20.29 -6.35 5.08
C TRP A 219 -21.41 -6.84 6.03
N ASN A 220 -21.44 -6.36 7.28
CA ASN A 220 -22.44 -6.80 8.27
C ASN A 220 -23.74 -5.98 8.31
N ASN A 221 -23.89 -4.90 7.52
CA ASN A 221 -25.07 -4.01 7.60
C ASN A 221 -25.76 -3.76 6.25
N GLY A 222 -25.88 -4.79 5.41
CA GLY A 222 -26.68 -4.73 4.19
C GLY A 222 -27.49 -6.00 3.98
N HIS A 223 -28.80 -5.92 4.12
CA HIS A 223 -29.75 -6.99 3.80
C HIS A 223 -29.68 -7.39 2.32
N TYR A 224 -28.75 -8.26 1.93
CA TYR A 224 -28.89 -9.06 0.71
C TYR A 224 -28.29 -10.44 0.94
N SER A 225 -29.17 -11.42 1.10
CA SER A 225 -28.85 -12.84 0.99
C SER A 225 -28.40 -13.13 -0.44
N LEU A 226 -27.11 -13.27 -0.68
CA LEU A 226 -26.59 -13.97 -1.84
C LEU A 226 -25.86 -15.21 -1.34
N SER A 227 -26.43 -16.35 -1.72
CA SER A 227 -25.97 -17.69 -1.39
C SER A 227 -24.55 -17.95 -1.88
N GLY A 228 -23.65 -18.29 -0.95
CA GLY A 228 -22.75 -19.44 -1.14
C GLY A 228 -21.33 -19.21 -1.66
N ALA A 229 -20.84 -17.98 -1.85
CA ALA A 229 -19.42 -17.77 -2.16
C ALA A 229 -18.68 -17.20 -0.93
N SER A 230 -17.75 -17.97 -0.36
CA SER A 230 -16.89 -17.49 0.72
C SER A 230 -15.94 -16.41 0.20
N THR A 231 -15.61 -15.46 1.07
CA THR A 231 -14.64 -14.37 0.83
C THR A 231 -13.28 -14.87 0.34
N SER A 232 -12.89 -16.08 0.72
CA SER A 232 -11.69 -16.77 0.24
C SER A 232 -11.77 -17.16 -1.25
N SER A 233 -12.95 -17.47 -1.79
CA SER A 233 -13.08 -17.93 -3.18
C SER A 233 -12.86 -16.81 -4.21
N MET A 234 -13.40 -15.62 -3.94
CA MET A 234 -13.28 -14.47 -4.85
C MET A 234 -11.86 -13.87 -4.87
N TRP A 235 -11.14 -13.97 -3.74
CA TRP A 235 -9.73 -13.56 -3.65
C TRP A 235 -8.79 -14.58 -4.30
N ASN A 236 -9.09 -15.88 -4.18
CA ASN A 236 -8.35 -16.95 -4.87
C ASN A 236 -8.50 -16.87 -6.41
N ASP A 237 -9.69 -16.52 -6.90
CA ASP A 237 -9.91 -16.30 -8.34
C ASP A 237 -9.17 -15.07 -8.86
N HIS A 238 -9.06 -14.01 -8.04
CA HIS A 238 -8.25 -12.83 -8.36
C HIS A 238 -6.75 -13.11 -8.32
N HIS A 239 -6.27 -13.92 -7.38
CA HIS A 239 -4.86 -14.35 -7.35
C HIS A 239 -4.52 -15.24 -8.55
N ARG A 240 -5.45 -16.10 -9.00
CA ARG A 240 -5.31 -16.82 -10.28
C ARG A 240 -5.25 -15.86 -11.47
N SER A 241 -6.08 -14.82 -11.50
CA SER A 241 -6.03 -13.81 -12.56
C SER A 241 -4.75 -12.96 -12.53
N PHE A 242 -4.23 -12.62 -11.34
CA PHE A 242 -2.98 -11.88 -11.14
C PHE A 242 -1.76 -12.74 -11.48
N SER A 243 -1.77 -14.02 -11.08
CA SER A 243 -0.78 -15.03 -11.46
C SER A 243 -0.78 -15.22 -12.96
N ASN A 244 -1.94 -15.33 -13.60
CA ASN A 244 -2.07 -15.47 -15.06
C ASN A 244 -1.60 -14.21 -15.82
N ALA A 245 -1.78 -13.01 -15.25
CA ALA A 245 -1.29 -11.75 -15.84
C ALA A 245 0.24 -11.60 -15.72
N LEU A 246 0.84 -12.09 -14.64
CA LEU A 246 2.30 -12.14 -14.46
C LEU A 246 2.94 -13.25 -15.31
N THR A 247 2.31 -14.42 -15.46
CA THR A 247 2.85 -15.50 -16.32
C THR A 247 2.81 -15.13 -17.80
N SER A 248 1.87 -14.28 -18.22
CA SER A 248 1.74 -13.87 -19.64
C SER A 248 2.76 -12.80 -20.06
N SER A 249 3.27 -12.00 -19.12
CA SER A 249 4.21 -10.90 -19.40
C SER A 249 5.67 -11.21 -19.01
N MET A 250 5.93 -12.27 -18.23
CA MET A 250 7.28 -12.61 -17.75
C MET A 250 7.91 -13.87 -18.38
N TRP A 251 7.26 -14.54 -19.32
CA TRP A 251 7.76 -15.81 -19.92
C TRP A 251 8.29 -15.70 -21.35
N ASN A 252 8.48 -14.50 -21.92
CA ASN A 252 8.88 -14.37 -23.32
C ASN A 252 10.32 -13.92 -23.62
N GLU A 253 11.22 -13.77 -22.64
CA GLU A 253 12.59 -13.35 -22.98
C GLU A 253 13.80 -14.07 -22.35
N ASP A 254 13.71 -14.99 -21.37
CA ASP A 254 14.96 -15.51 -20.75
C ASP A 254 15.00 -17.01 -20.39
N TRP A 255 14.44 -17.90 -21.22
CA TRP A 255 14.62 -19.35 -21.05
C TRP A 255 14.98 -20.09 -22.34
N ASN A 256 16.05 -19.67 -23.01
CA ASN A 256 16.77 -20.48 -23.99
C ASN A 256 18.27 -20.20 -23.89
N HIS A 257 18.94 -20.76 -22.87
CA HIS A 257 20.33 -21.25 -22.91
C HIS A 257 20.75 -21.78 -21.53
N ALA A 258 20.31 -22.99 -21.21
CA ALA A 258 20.99 -23.86 -20.26
C ALA A 258 20.67 -25.31 -20.64
N THR A 259 21.24 -25.77 -21.75
CA THR A 259 21.33 -27.19 -22.06
C THR A 259 22.45 -27.80 -21.23
N ASP A 260 22.08 -28.76 -20.39
CA ASP A 260 22.66 -30.11 -20.31
C ASP A 260 24.19 -30.21 -20.12
N ASP A 261 24.63 -30.52 -18.90
CA ASP A 261 25.60 -31.61 -18.67
C ASP A 261 25.73 -31.91 -17.16
N SER A 262 25.06 -32.96 -16.69
CA SER A 262 25.47 -33.65 -15.47
C SER A 262 24.99 -35.10 -15.48
N THR A 263 25.77 -35.96 -16.14
CA THR A 263 25.79 -37.40 -15.85
C THR A 263 27.22 -37.93 -15.86
N GLU A 264 27.48 -38.89 -14.97
CA GLU A 264 28.68 -39.74 -14.78
C GLU A 264 29.75 -39.20 -13.82
N CYS A 265 30.30 -39.97 -12.86
CA CYS A 265 30.13 -41.37 -12.50
C CYS A 265 30.61 -41.59 -11.05
N TRP A 266 30.06 -42.61 -10.40
CA TRP A 266 30.55 -43.17 -9.14
C TRP A 266 31.74 -44.11 -9.39
N LEU A 267 32.65 -44.17 -8.39
CA LEU A 267 33.90 -44.95 -8.24
C LEU A 267 35.16 -44.36 -8.87
#